data_AF-A0A327KWG3-F1
#
_entry.id   AF-A0A327KWG3-F1
#
_cell.length_a   1.000
_cell.length_b   1.000
_cell.length_c   1.000
_cell.angle_alpha   90.00
_cell.angle_beta   90.00
_cell.angle_gamma   90.00
#
_symmetry.space_group_name_H-M   'P 1'
#
loop_
_entity.id
_entity.type
_entity.pdbx_description
1 polymer ?
#
loop_
_entity_poly.entity_id
_entity_poly.type
_entity_poly.pdbx_seq_one_letter_code
_entity_poly.pdbx_strand_id
1 'polypeptide(L)'
;MGSFEDPVMAAIEAHRASHARYRDALSAAETAPGAASRSELDRLHAAVDAAAWALLEVRPVSPEGLMALATYAGDVVAAGNEWPAGWDQRFYAVIVRWPDD
;
A
#
# COMPACT_ATOMS: atom_id res chain seq x y z
N MET A 1 19.31 17.15 15.05
CA MET A 1 18.13 17.34 14.17
C MET A 1 17.60 15.95 13.87
N GLY A 2 16.63 15.48 14.66
CA GLY A 2 16.09 14.13 14.47
C GLY A 2 15.23 14.14 13.22
N SER A 3 15.60 13.37 12.20
CA SER A 3 14.70 13.01 11.12
C SER A 3 13.56 12.23 11.75
N PHE A 4 12.44 12.89 12.08
CA PHE A 4 11.20 12.19 12.35
C PHE A 4 10.77 11.60 11.02
N GLU A 5 11.09 10.31 10.83
CA GLU A 5 10.69 9.56 9.65
C GLU A 5 9.16 9.58 9.56
N ASP A 6 8.63 10.04 8.43
CA ASP A 6 7.18 10.12 8.24
C ASP A 6 6.58 8.71 8.36
N PRO A 7 5.55 8.49 9.20
CA PRO A 7 4.97 7.16 9.41
C PRO A 7 4.46 6.53 8.11
N VAL A 8 4.16 7.33 7.08
CA VAL A 8 3.83 6.83 5.74
C VAL A 8 4.94 5.96 5.16
N MET A 9 6.22 6.27 5.40
CA MET A 9 7.33 5.49 4.84
C MET A 9 7.31 4.06 5.37
N ALA A 10 7.09 3.88 6.68
CA ALA A 10 6.93 2.57 7.28
C ALA A 10 5.68 1.83 6.76
N ALA A 11 4.59 2.56 6.52
CA ALA A 11 3.36 2.01 5.96
C ALA A 11 3.56 1.52 4.50
N ILE A 12 4.27 2.31 3.68
CA ILE A 12 4.64 1.95 2.29
C ILE A 12 5.44 0.66 2.30
N GLU A 13 6.45 0.54 3.17
CA GLU A 13 7.24 -0.68 3.29
C GLU A 13 6.40 -1.89 3.73
N ALA A 14 5.44 -1.71 4.63
CA ALA A 14 4.53 -2.78 5.04
C ALA A 14 3.63 -3.28 3.88
N HIS A 15 3.11 -2.36 3.06
CA HIS A 15 2.35 -2.73 1.86
C HIS A 15 3.26 -3.41 0.82
N ARG A 16 4.47 -2.88 0.56
CA ARG A 16 5.46 -3.50 -0.33
C ARG A 16 5.78 -4.93 0.08
N ALA A 17 6.02 -5.17 1.38
CA ALA A 17 6.32 -6.49 1.89
C ALA A 17 5.15 -7.47 1.70
N SER A 18 3.92 -7.01 1.91
CA SER A 18 2.71 -7.82 1.69
C SER A 18 2.54 -8.16 0.21
N HIS A 19 2.75 -7.17 -0.67
CA HIS A 19 2.64 -7.35 -2.11
C HIS A 19 3.74 -8.26 -2.69
N ALA A 20 4.98 -8.12 -2.21
CA ALA A 20 6.07 -9.01 -2.58
C ALA A 20 5.77 -10.47 -2.25
N ARG A 21 5.28 -10.76 -1.03
CA ARG A 21 4.89 -12.13 -0.63
C ARG A 21 3.80 -12.72 -1.53
N TYR A 22 2.79 -11.92 -1.88
CA TYR A 22 1.75 -12.36 -2.80
C TYR A 22 2.31 -12.68 -4.19
N ARG A 23 3.13 -11.78 -4.74
CA ARG A 23 3.77 -11.98 -6.05
C ARG A 23 4.70 -13.19 -6.08
N ASP A 24 5.47 -13.42 -5.03
CA ASP A 24 6.37 -14.57 -4.94
C ASP A 24 5.57 -15.88 -4.91
N ALA A 25 4.47 -15.93 -4.16
CA ALA A 25 3.57 -17.08 -4.14
C ALA A 25 2.87 -17.30 -5.48
N LEU A 26 2.44 -16.24 -6.16
CA LEU A 26 1.82 -16.31 -7.47
C LEU A 26 2.80 -16.85 -8.52
N SER A 27 4.01 -16.29 -8.56
CA SER A 27 5.10 -16.74 -9.44
C SER A 27 5.48 -18.20 -9.18
N ALA A 28 5.53 -18.63 -7.92
CA ALA A 28 5.76 -20.02 -7.56
C ALA A 28 4.64 -20.94 -8.08
N ALA A 29 3.38 -20.53 -7.96
CA ALA A 29 2.24 -21.29 -8.46
C ALA A 29 2.21 -21.42 -9.99
N GLU A 30 2.67 -20.38 -10.71
CA GLU A 30 2.78 -20.40 -12.18
C GLU A 30 3.91 -21.32 -12.67
N THR A 31 5.02 -21.36 -11.94
CA THR A 31 6.21 -22.14 -12.33
C THR A 31 6.16 -23.60 -11.89
N ALA A 32 5.44 -23.90 -10.80
CA ALA A 32 5.33 -25.24 -10.24
C ALA A 32 3.89 -25.53 -9.76
N PRO A 33 3.15 -26.41 -10.47
CA PRO A 33 1.80 -26.82 -10.06
C PRO A 33 1.80 -27.38 -8.64
N GLY A 34 1.02 -26.77 -7.75
CA GLY A 34 0.90 -27.15 -6.34
C GLY A 34 1.83 -26.40 -5.37
N ALA A 35 2.66 -25.46 -5.84
CA ALA A 35 3.55 -24.68 -4.98
C ALA A 35 2.81 -23.71 -4.03
N ALA A 36 1.61 -23.24 -4.42
CA ALA A 36 0.70 -22.52 -3.53
C ALA A 36 -0.73 -23.00 -3.76
N SER A 37 -1.49 -23.14 -2.67
CA SER A 37 -2.93 -23.44 -2.79
C SER A 37 -3.70 -22.19 -3.21
N ARG A 38 -4.85 -22.37 -3.89
CA ARG A 38 -5.74 -21.24 -4.21
C ARG A 38 -6.14 -20.45 -2.97
N SER A 39 -6.46 -21.14 -1.87
CA SER A 39 -6.78 -20.51 -0.57
C SER A 39 -5.62 -19.71 0.01
N GLU A 40 -4.37 -20.10 -0.25
CA GLU A 40 -3.20 -19.35 0.17
C GLU A 40 -3.00 -18.09 -0.65
N LEU A 41 -3.17 -18.17 -1.97
CA LEU A 41 -3.14 -17.01 -2.85
C LEU A 41 -4.24 -16.01 -2.48
N ASP A 42 -5.46 -16.48 -2.25
CA ASP A 42 -6.59 -15.64 -1.83
C ASP A 42 -6.31 -14.94 -0.49
N ARG A 43 -5.72 -15.66 0.48
CA ARG A 43 -5.32 -15.09 1.78
C ARG A 43 -4.22 -14.04 1.65
N LEU A 44 -3.22 -14.29 0.80
CA LEU A 44 -2.14 -13.34 0.56
C LEU A 44 -2.65 -12.10 -0.17
N HIS A 45 -3.53 -12.27 -1.15
CA HIS A 45 -4.19 -11.17 -1.85
C HIS A 45 -5.00 -10.30 -0.86
N ALA A 46 -5.83 -10.91 -0.02
CA ALA A 46 -6.56 -10.19 1.02
C ALA A 46 -5.63 -9.45 2.01
N ALA A 47 -4.43 -9.97 2.27
CA ALA A 47 -3.44 -9.28 3.10
C ALA A 47 -2.82 -8.06 2.40
N VAL A 48 -2.64 -8.09 1.08
CA VAL A 48 -2.25 -6.92 0.27
C VAL A 48 -3.33 -5.84 0.38
N ASP A 49 -4.59 -6.20 0.16
CA ASP A 49 -5.72 -5.28 0.25
C ASP A 49 -5.85 -4.64 1.63
N ALA A 50 -5.73 -5.44 2.69
CA ALA A 50 -5.77 -4.96 4.07
C ALA A 50 -4.61 -3.99 4.36
N ALA A 51 -3.40 -4.28 3.85
CA ALA A 51 -2.25 -3.40 4.01
C ALA A 51 -2.41 -2.08 3.23
N ALA A 52 -3.07 -2.10 2.06
CA ALA A 52 -3.36 -0.90 1.29
C ALA A 52 -4.34 0.01 2.04
N TRP A 53 -5.39 -0.56 2.63
CA TRP A 53 -6.32 0.18 3.49
C TRP A 53 -5.64 0.75 4.73
N ALA A 54 -4.83 -0.05 5.43
CA ALA A 54 -4.09 0.40 6.60
C ALA A 54 -3.12 1.55 6.26
N LEU A 55 -2.47 1.49 5.10
CA LEU A 55 -1.60 2.55 4.60
C LEU A 55 -2.36 3.86 4.36
N LEU A 56 -3.59 3.81 3.83
CA LEU A 56 -4.43 4.99 3.63
C LEU A 56 -4.96 5.59 4.95
N GLU A 57 -4.93 4.85 6.05
CA GLU A 57 -5.27 5.36 7.39
C GLU A 57 -4.11 6.09 8.07
N VAL A 58 -2.88 5.94 7.55
CA VAL A 58 -1.71 6.63 8.07
C VAL A 58 -1.71 8.08 7.61
N ARG A 59 -1.82 9.00 8.57
CA ARG A 59 -1.72 10.43 8.33
C ARG A 59 -0.27 10.82 8.03
N PRO A 60 0.05 11.36 6.84
CA PRO A 60 1.35 11.97 6.59
C PRO A 60 1.54 13.17 7.52
N VAL A 61 2.75 13.34 8.04
CA VAL A 61 3.11 14.46 8.94
C VAL A 61 4.03 15.48 8.25
N SER A 62 4.34 15.25 6.98
CA SER A 62 5.18 16.10 6.15
C SER A 62 4.64 16.19 4.70
N PRO A 63 4.91 17.29 3.98
CA PRO A 63 4.65 17.37 2.54
C PRO A 63 5.34 16.24 1.76
N GLU A 64 6.56 15.87 2.14
CA GLU A 64 7.32 14.78 1.54
C GLU A 64 6.61 13.43 1.71
N GLY A 65 6.07 13.15 2.91
CA GLY A 65 5.27 11.94 3.18
C GLY A 65 3.98 11.90 2.36
N LEU A 66 3.28 13.03 2.23
CA LEU A 66 2.07 13.12 1.39
C LEU A 66 2.41 12.83 -0.09
N MET A 67 3.49 13.43 -0.59
CA MET A 67 3.96 13.19 -1.95
C MET A 67 4.41 11.74 -2.16
N ALA A 68 5.10 11.15 -1.18
CA ALA A 68 5.51 9.75 -1.23
C ALA A 68 4.29 8.81 -1.31
N LEU A 69 3.26 9.07 -0.51
CA LEU A 69 2.01 8.31 -0.53
C LEU A 69 1.29 8.41 -1.88
N ALA A 70 1.13 9.63 -2.40
CA ALA A 70 0.46 9.87 -3.68
C ALA A 70 1.22 9.23 -4.86
N THR A 71 2.54 9.37 -4.87
CA THR A 71 3.42 8.76 -5.88
C THR A 71 3.32 7.24 -5.81
N TYR A 72 3.40 6.67 -4.61
CA TYR A 72 3.33 5.23 -4.41
C TYR A 72 2.00 4.64 -4.89
N ALA A 73 0.87 5.24 -4.51
CA ALA A 73 -0.44 4.81 -4.98
C ALA A 73 -0.54 4.87 -6.52
N GLY A 74 -0.03 5.96 -7.12
CA GLY A 74 0.05 6.13 -8.57
C GLY A 74 0.86 5.04 -9.26
N ASP A 75 2.05 4.71 -8.73
CA ASP A 75 2.92 3.67 -9.27
C ASP A 75 2.27 2.28 -9.21
N VAL A 76 1.57 1.96 -8.12
CA VAL A 76 0.86 0.68 -7.95
C VAL A 76 -0.22 0.51 -9.02
N VAL A 77 -1.02 1.55 -9.25
CA VAL A 77 -2.07 1.58 -10.28
C VAL A 77 -1.48 1.57 -11.70
N ALA A 78 -0.43 2.35 -11.96
CA ALA A 78 0.24 2.38 -13.25
C ALA A 78 0.88 1.03 -13.63
N ALA A 79 1.29 0.25 -12.63
CA ALA A 79 1.76 -1.12 -12.81
C ALA A 79 0.62 -2.15 -13.04
N GLY A 80 -0.64 -1.69 -13.11
CA GLY A 80 -1.80 -2.53 -13.39
C GLY A 80 -2.35 -3.28 -12.17
N ASN A 81 -1.90 -2.95 -10.96
CA ASN A 81 -2.43 -3.56 -9.74
C ASN A 81 -3.68 -2.82 -9.27
N GLU A 82 -4.51 -3.51 -8.50
CA GLU A 82 -5.65 -2.90 -7.83
C GLU A 82 -5.17 -1.98 -6.70
N TRP A 83 -5.91 -0.90 -6.50
CA TRP A 83 -5.75 0.02 -5.38
C TRP A 83 -7.13 0.31 -4.81
N PRO A 84 -7.26 0.50 -3.48
CA PRO A 84 -8.57 0.67 -2.85
C PRO A 84 -9.45 1.71 -3.56
N ALA A 85 -10.60 1.30 -4.08
CA ALA A 85 -11.53 2.21 -4.76
C ALA A 85 -12.04 3.30 -3.81
N GLY A 86 -12.23 4.52 -4.32
CA GLY A 86 -12.69 5.66 -3.50
C GLY A 86 -11.64 6.22 -2.54
N TRP A 87 -10.37 5.81 -2.67
CA TRP A 87 -9.26 6.36 -1.88
C TRP A 87 -9.08 7.87 -2.10
N ASP A 88 -9.36 8.37 -3.30
CA ASP A 88 -9.34 9.78 -3.67
C ASP A 88 -10.24 10.62 -2.77
N GLN A 89 -11.45 10.13 -2.47
CA GLN A 89 -12.39 10.79 -1.55
C GLN A 89 -11.84 10.87 -0.12
N ARG A 90 -11.09 9.87 0.33
CA ARG A 90 -10.42 9.87 1.65
C ARG A 90 -9.16 10.74 1.65
N PHE A 91 -8.44 10.79 0.54
CA PHE A 91 -7.26 11.63 0.36
C PHE A 91 -7.62 13.12 0.44
N TYR A 92 -8.74 13.52 -0.18
CA TYR A 92 -9.29 14.87 -0.02
C TYR A 92 -9.58 15.21 1.45
N ALA A 93 -10.05 14.27 2.27
CA ALA A 93 -10.30 14.53 3.69
C ALA A 93 -9.00 14.72 4.51
N VAL A 94 -7.88 14.11 4.08
CA VAL A 94 -6.56 14.27 4.71
C VAL A 94 -5.91 15.59 4.30
N ILE A 95 -6.01 15.98 3.01
CA ILE A 95 -5.46 17.25 2.49
C ILE A 95 -6.26 18.46 2.99
N VAL A 96 -7.59 18.39 3.01
CA VAL A 96 -8.44 19.52 3.43
C VAL A 96 -8.40 19.75 4.95
N ARG A 97 -7.90 18.79 5.75
CA ARG A 97 -7.64 18.94 7.19
C ARG A 97 -6.19 19.30 7.51
N TRP A 98 -5.38 19.64 6.50
CA TRP A 98 -4.07 20.25 6.73
C TRP A 98 -4.28 21.63 7.36
N PRO A 99 -3.76 21.91 8.57
CA PRO A 99 -4.24 23.05 9.33
C PRO A 99 -3.57 24.35 8.89
N ASP A 100 -4.37 25.42 8.88
CA ASP A 100 -3.94 26.80 9.15
C ASP A 100 -3.56 26.98 10.64
N ASP A 101 -2.87 26.02 11.29
CA ASP A 101 -2.35 26.15 12.67
C ASP A 101 -0.81 26.16 12.68
#